data_AF-A0A7N2KVF6-F1
#
_entry.id   AF-A0A7N2KVF6-F1
#
_cell.length_a   1.000
_cell.length_b   1.000
_cell.length_c   1.000
_cell.angle_alpha   90.00
_cell.angle_beta   90.00
_cell.angle_gamma   90.00
#
_symmetry.space_group_name_H-M   'P 1'
#
loop_
_entity.id
_entity.type
_entity.pdbx_description
1 polymer ?
#
loop_
_entity_poly.entity_id
_entity_poly.type
_entity_poly.pdbx_seq_one_letter_code
_entity_poly.pdbx_strand_id
1 'polypeptide(L)'
;MRIPLPPSIAEVEALACRRGVQFAVEIGLHVVMFESDSLIVIQALKEGSSGHSVFNNLIEDSLFQAAKLHCYDFCHVKRSCNTVADALAKKAKSGPELQVWLEDLPGDIAPLAYLDVH
;
A
#
# COMPACT_ATOMS: atom_id res chain seq x y z
N MET A 1 -9.31 -9.70 -10.22
CA MET A 1 -8.20 -9.84 -11.17
C MET A 1 -7.02 -10.48 -10.44
N ARG A 2 -6.73 -11.77 -10.65
CA ARG A 2 -5.49 -12.40 -10.15
C ARG A 2 -4.31 -11.86 -10.95
N ILE A 3 -3.46 -11.05 -10.31
CA ILE A 3 -2.24 -10.55 -10.94
C ILE A 3 -1.28 -11.75 -11.04
N PRO A 4 -0.70 -12.06 -12.22
CA PRO A 4 0.39 -13.00 -12.31
C PRO A 4 1.49 -12.58 -11.34
N LEU A 5 2.11 -13.54 -10.64
CA LEU A 5 3.12 -13.25 -9.63
C LEU A 5 4.18 -12.29 -10.21
N PRO A 6 4.30 -11.05 -9.68
CA PRO A 6 5.29 -10.12 -10.16
C PRO A 6 6.69 -10.72 -10.00
N PRO A 7 7.64 -10.41 -10.89
CA PRO A 7 8.97 -11.00 -10.89
C PRO A 7 9.81 -10.65 -9.66
N SER A 8 9.41 -9.66 -8.84
CA SER A 8 10.14 -9.29 -7.61
C SER A 8 9.23 -8.88 -6.45
N ILE A 9 9.74 -9.04 -5.23
CA ILE A 9 9.06 -8.56 -4.00
C ILE A 9 8.83 -7.04 -4.07
N ALA A 10 9.83 -6.27 -4.54
CA ALA A 10 9.71 -4.82 -4.64
C ALA A 10 8.54 -4.38 -5.56
N GLU A 11 8.28 -5.14 -6.62
CA GLU A 11 7.15 -4.85 -7.51
C GLU A 11 5.79 -5.20 -6.88
N VAL A 12 5.72 -6.28 -6.08
CA VAL A 12 4.52 -6.58 -5.29
C VAL A 12 4.24 -5.45 -4.28
N GLU A 13 5.27 -4.98 -3.58
CA GLU A 13 5.16 -3.88 -2.62
C GLU A 13 4.78 -2.55 -3.31
N ALA A 14 5.33 -2.28 -4.50
CA ALA A 14 4.96 -1.12 -5.30
C ALA A 14 3.51 -1.19 -5.80
N LEU A 15 3.03 -2.37 -6.22
CA LEU A 15 1.62 -2.59 -6.57
C LEU A 15 0.70 -2.37 -5.37
N ALA A 16 1.08 -2.87 -4.19
CA ALA A 16 0.33 -2.66 -2.97
C ALA A 16 0.26 -1.17 -2.60
N CYS A 17 1.38 -0.45 -2.65
CA CYS A 17 1.43 0.99 -2.41
C CYS A 17 0.55 1.75 -3.41
N ARG A 18 0.67 1.47 -4.72
CA ARG A 18 -0.16 2.10 -5.75
C ARG A 18 -1.64 1.88 -5.49
N ARG A 19 -2.05 0.66 -5.13
CA ARG A 19 -3.44 0.36 -4.82
C ARG A 19 -3.92 1.11 -3.58
N GLY A 20 -3.08 1.20 -2.54
CA GLY A 20 -3.36 1.96 -1.31
C GLY A 20 -3.57 3.45 -1.58
N VAL A 21 -2.70 4.08 -2.38
CA VAL A 21 -2.84 5.48 -2.80
C VAL A 21 -4.13 5.69 -3.58
N GLN A 22 -4.39 4.83 -4.57
CA GLN A 22 -5.63 4.89 -5.34
C GLN A 22 -6.87 4.75 -4.45
N PHE A 23 -6.83 3.84 -3.47
CA PHE A 23 -7.94 3.62 -2.56
C PHE A 23 -8.23 4.83 -1.67
N ALA A 24 -7.18 5.48 -1.16
CA ALA A 24 -7.34 6.71 -0.38
C ALA A 24 -8.07 7.82 -1.16
N VAL A 25 -7.76 7.95 -2.46
CA VAL A 25 -8.47 8.88 -3.36
C VAL A 25 -9.92 8.43 -3.61
N GLU A 26 -10.15 7.14 -3.86
CA GLU A 26 -11.48 6.58 -4.12
C GLU A 26 -12.47 6.82 -2.97
N ILE A 27 -12.00 6.78 -1.72
CA ILE A 27 -12.85 6.99 -0.54
C ILE A 27 -12.89 8.45 -0.08
N GLY A 28 -12.22 9.35 -0.80
CA GLY A 28 -12.27 10.79 -0.54
C GLY A 28 -11.44 11.27 0.65
N LEU A 29 -10.32 10.60 0.97
CA LEU A 29 -9.37 11.15 1.94
C LEU A 29 -8.67 12.39 1.38
N HIS A 30 -8.32 13.33 2.27
CA HIS A 30 -7.68 14.58 1.88
C HIS A 30 -6.26 14.73 2.43
N VAL A 31 -5.99 14.20 3.63
CA VAL A 31 -4.68 14.25 4.29
C VAL A 31 -4.29 12.83 4.68
N VAL A 32 -3.21 12.30 4.11
CA VAL A 32 -2.89 10.86 4.21
C VAL A 32 -1.40 10.63 4.44
N MET A 33 -1.06 9.76 5.39
CA MET A 33 0.28 9.19 5.53
C MET A 33 0.27 7.77 4.97
N PHE A 34 1.13 7.49 3.99
CA PHE A 34 1.27 6.15 3.42
C PHE A 34 2.46 5.43 4.02
N GLU A 35 2.22 4.34 4.74
CA GLU A 35 3.25 3.57 5.42
C GLU A 35 3.53 2.24 4.72
N SER A 36 4.81 1.84 4.67
CA SER A 36 5.24 0.53 4.16
C SER A 36 6.55 0.11 4.81
N ASP A 37 6.79 -1.20 4.97
CA ASP A 37 8.07 -1.76 5.40
C ASP A 37 9.07 -1.98 4.25
N SER A 38 8.69 -1.62 3.03
CA SER A 38 9.58 -1.67 1.86
C SER A 38 10.36 -0.36 1.71
N LEU A 39 11.55 -0.29 2.30
CA LEU A 39 12.41 0.90 2.22
C LEU A 39 12.70 1.31 0.76
N ILE A 40 12.89 0.34 -0.13
CA ILE A 40 13.17 0.59 -1.55
C ILE A 40 11.99 1.32 -2.22
N VAL A 41 10.76 0.89 -1.94
CA VAL A 41 9.56 1.51 -2.53
C VAL A 41 9.32 2.90 -1.94
N ILE A 42 9.45 3.05 -0.61
CA ILE A 42 9.31 4.36 0.04
C ILE A 42 10.36 5.35 -0.48
N GLN A 43 11.62 4.94 -0.62
CA GLN A 43 12.66 5.81 -1.13
C GLN A 43 12.36 6.25 -2.58
N ALA A 44 11.95 5.31 -3.44
CA ALA A 44 11.57 5.63 -4.81
C ALA A 44 10.36 6.58 -4.89
N LEU A 45 9.37 6.42 -4.02
CA LEU A 45 8.21 7.34 -3.93
C LEU A 45 8.64 8.75 -3.50
N LYS A 46 9.59 8.86 -2.56
CA LYS A 46 10.13 10.16 -2.11
C LYS A 46 10.99 10.84 -3.17
N GLU A 47 11.80 10.08 -3.90
CA GLU A 47 12.65 10.58 -4.96
C GLU A 47 11.89 10.84 -6.27
N GLY A 48 10.68 10.28 -6.39
CA GLY A 48 9.84 10.34 -7.57
C GLY A 48 10.31 9.48 -8.74
N SER A 49 11.26 8.59 -8.50
CA SER A 49 11.73 7.61 -9.47
C SER A 49 12.40 6.44 -8.75
N SER A 50 12.29 5.24 -9.31
CA SER A 50 13.12 4.09 -8.93
C SER A 50 14.27 3.85 -9.92
N GLY A 51 14.60 4.85 -10.76
CA GLY A 51 15.55 4.73 -11.86
C GLY A 51 15.04 3.84 -12.99
N HIS A 52 15.90 2.98 -13.55
CA HIS A 52 15.54 2.01 -14.59
C HIS A 52 14.92 0.71 -14.04
N SER A 53 14.32 0.72 -12.84
CA SER A 53 13.73 -0.48 -12.27
C SER A 53 12.43 -0.88 -12.98
N VAL A 54 12.08 -2.17 -12.88
CA VAL A 54 10.87 -2.75 -13.48
C VAL A 54 9.57 -2.10 -12.96
N PHE A 55 9.61 -1.43 -11.81
CA PHE A 55 8.44 -0.86 -11.15
C PHE A 55 8.38 0.69 -11.18
N ASN A 56 9.24 1.37 -11.94
CA ASN A 56 9.24 2.85 -12.00
C ASN A 56 7.89 3.42 -12.48
N ASN A 57 7.24 2.74 -13.42
CA ASN A 57 5.86 3.06 -13.85
C ASN A 57 4.85 3.02 -12.70
N LEU A 58 5.01 2.10 -11.74
CA LEU A 58 4.14 2.03 -10.56
C LEU A 58 4.38 3.20 -9.60
N ILE A 59 5.62 3.68 -9.51
CA ILE A 59 5.98 4.88 -8.72
C ILE A 59 5.33 6.12 -9.35
N GLU A 60 5.49 6.30 -10.66
CA GLU A 60 4.89 7.42 -11.40
C GLU A 60 3.35 7.40 -11.29
N ASP A 61 2.73 6.24 -11.49
CA ASP A 61 1.28 6.06 -11.31
C ASP A 61 0.84 6.41 -9.88
N SER A 62 1.59 5.96 -8.86
CA SER A 62 1.28 6.24 -7.46
C SER A 62 1.31 7.73 -7.17
N LEU A 63 2.36 8.42 -7.61
CA LEU A 63 2.49 9.87 -7.41
C LEU A 63 1.42 10.66 -8.18
N PHE A 64 1.08 10.23 -9.39
CA PHE A 64 -0.01 10.83 -10.15
C PHE A 64 -1.36 10.72 -9.41
N GLN A 65 -1.63 9.60 -8.74
CA GLN A 65 -2.82 9.48 -7.90
C GLN A 65 -2.70 10.31 -6.61
N ALA A 66 -1.55 10.28 -5.94
CA ALA A 66 -1.32 11.02 -4.70
C ALA A 66 -1.46 12.53 -4.88
N ALA A 67 -1.13 13.06 -6.07
CA ALA A 67 -1.30 14.48 -6.42
C ALA A 67 -2.76 14.97 -6.36
N LYS A 68 -3.74 14.06 -6.27
CA LYS A 68 -5.17 14.40 -6.07
C LYS A 68 -5.52 14.64 -4.59
N LEU A 69 -4.66 14.25 -3.67
CA LEU A 69 -4.81 14.48 -2.24
C LEU A 69 -4.37 15.90 -1.90
N HIS A 70 -4.90 16.44 -0.81
CA HIS A 70 -4.59 17.80 -0.37
C HIS A 70 -3.21 17.87 0.30
N CYS A 71 -2.87 16.83 1.08
CA CYS A 71 -1.56 16.65 1.69
C CYS A 71 -1.27 15.15 1.80
N TYR A 72 -0.05 14.74 1.46
CA TYR A 72 0.40 13.37 1.64
C TYR A 72 1.89 13.29 1.96
N ASP A 73 2.29 12.20 2.59
CA ASP A 73 3.70 11.81 2.73
C ASP A 73 3.81 10.27 2.71
N PHE A 74 5.02 9.79 2.45
CA PHE A 74 5.36 8.38 2.45
C PHE A 74 6.32 8.10 3.60
N CYS A 75 6.05 7.08 4.42
CA CYS A 75 6.88 6.74 5.57
C CYS A 75 7.29 5.27 5.54
N HIS A 76 8.58 5.04 5.80
CA HIS A 76 9.06 3.68 6.01
C HIS A 76 8.88 3.31 7.47
N VAL A 77 8.21 2.19 7.71
CA VAL A 77 8.01 1.62 9.05
C VAL A 77 8.70 0.27 9.17
N LYS A 78 8.98 -0.15 10.41
CA LYS A 78 9.52 -1.51 10.62
C LYS A 78 8.44 -2.53 10.25
N ARG A 79 8.85 -3.71 9.79
CA ARG A 79 7.93 -4.84 9.53
C ARG A 79 7.03 -5.19 10.72
N SER A 80 7.52 -5.02 11.95
CA SER A 80 6.74 -5.21 13.18
C SER A 80 5.61 -4.19 13.38
N CYS A 81 5.64 -3.08 12.64
CA CYS A 81 4.62 -2.04 12.63
C CYS A 81 3.70 -2.16 11.39
N ASN A 82 4.04 -3.01 10.41
CA ASN A 82 3.23 -3.22 9.20
C ASN A 82 2.39 -4.52 9.27
N THR A 83 1.95 -4.90 10.49
CA THR A 83 1.35 -6.23 10.73
C THR A 83 -0.02 -6.40 10.10
N VAL A 84 -0.82 -5.33 10.08
CA VAL A 84 -2.15 -5.31 9.44
C VAL A 84 -2.01 -5.54 7.93
N ALA A 85 -1.11 -4.83 7.26
CA ALA A 85 -0.89 -5.00 5.82
C ALA A 85 -0.33 -6.38 5.47
N ASP A 86 0.61 -6.92 6.26
CA ASP A 86 1.15 -8.28 6.08
C ASP A 86 0.06 -9.35 6.24
N ALA A 87 -0.85 -9.20 7.22
CA ALA A 87 -2.00 -10.09 7.39
C ALA A 87 -2.98 -10.01 6.21
N LEU A 88 -3.28 -8.80 5.73
CA LEU A 88 -4.12 -8.58 4.56
C LEU A 88 -3.50 -9.21 3.29
N ALA A 89 -2.21 -9.03 3.07
CA ALA A 89 -1.49 -9.62 1.94
C ALA A 89 -1.50 -11.15 1.97
N LYS A 90 -1.37 -11.76 3.15
CA LYS A 90 -1.51 -13.21 3.34
C LYS A 90 -2.93 -13.69 3.06
N LYS A 91 -3.95 -12.97 3.55
CA LYS A 91 -5.36 -13.28 3.34
C LYS A 91 -5.75 -13.23 1.85
N ALA A 92 -5.21 -12.26 1.11
CA ALA A 92 -5.50 -12.07 -0.31
C ALA A 92 -5.09 -13.27 -1.21
N LYS A 93 -4.15 -14.12 -0.76
CA LYS A 93 -3.67 -15.28 -1.55
C LYS A 93 -4.78 -16.30 -1.88
N SER A 94 -5.73 -16.48 -0.97
CA SER A 94 -6.84 -17.43 -1.09
C SER A 94 -8.21 -16.75 -1.08
N GLY A 95 -8.23 -15.42 -1.01
CA GLY A 95 -9.44 -14.61 -0.91
C GLY A 95 -10.13 -14.37 -2.27
N PRO A 96 -11.35 -13.80 -2.24
CA PRO A 96 -12.00 -13.30 -3.45
C PRO A 96 -11.26 -12.09 -4.03
N GLU A 97 -11.59 -11.73 -5.27
CA GLU A 97 -10.74 -10.84 -6.08
C GLU A 97 -10.58 -9.41 -5.56
N LEU A 98 -11.58 -8.85 -4.88
CA LEU A 98 -11.53 -7.54 -4.25
C LEU A 98 -12.50 -7.51 -3.07
N GLN A 99 -12.02 -7.10 -1.90
CA GLN A 99 -12.82 -6.85 -0.72
C GLN A 99 -12.41 -5.51 -0.11
N VAL A 100 -13.39 -4.74 0.32
CA VAL A 100 -13.20 -3.42 0.93
C VAL A 100 -14.02 -3.37 2.21
N TRP A 101 -13.39 -2.89 3.28
CA TRP A 101 -14.00 -2.72 4.59
C TRP A 101 -13.68 -1.30 5.08
N LEU A 102 -14.71 -0.53 5.40
CA LEU A 102 -14.57 0.84 5.94
C LEU A 102 -15.03 0.94 7.39
N GLU A 103 -16.05 0.16 7.77
CA GLU A 103 -16.64 0.18 9.10
C GLU A 103 -16.38 -1.17 9.81
N ASP A 104 -16.86 -2.27 9.23
CA ASP A 104 -16.74 -3.60 9.83
C ASP A 104 -15.55 -4.40 9.27
N LEU A 105 -14.49 -4.51 10.07
CA LEU A 105 -13.31 -5.30 9.73
C LEU A 105 -13.57 -6.82 9.90
N PRO A 106 -12.94 -7.68 9.07
CA PRO A 106 -12.93 -9.12 9.29
C PRO A 106 -12.41 -9.49 10.67
N GLY A 107 -13.00 -10.49 11.32
CA GLY A 107 -12.63 -10.88 12.69
C GLY A 107 -11.17 -11.35 12.86
N ASP A 108 -10.50 -11.76 11.79
CA ASP A 108 -9.08 -12.10 11.78
C ASP A 108 -8.15 -10.90 11.58
N ILE A 109 -8.66 -9.76 11.11
CA ILE A 109 -7.91 -8.52 10.90
C ILE A 109 -8.17 -7.50 12.00
N ALA A 110 -9.41 -7.42 12.50
CA ALA A 110 -9.82 -6.45 13.51
C ALA A 110 -8.90 -6.40 14.75
N PRO A 111 -8.48 -7.54 15.35
CA PRO A 111 -7.57 -7.51 16.50
C PRO A 111 -6.21 -6.86 16.20
N LEU A 112 -5.70 -7.03 14.98
CA LEU A 112 -4.43 -6.43 14.56
C LEU A 112 -4.58 -4.92 14.40
N ALA A 113 -5.68 -4.48 13.77
CA ALA A 113 -5.98 -3.06 13.59
C ALA A 113 -6.21 -2.33 14.93
N TYR A 114 -6.83 -2.99 15.93
CA TYR A 114 -7.00 -2.38 17.26
C TYR A 114 -5.70 -2.26 18.06
N LEU A 115 -4.68 -3.06 17.74
CA LEU A 115 -3.34 -2.97 18.33
C LEU A 115 -2.44 -2.00 17.56
N ASP A 116 -2.88 -1.55 16.40
CA ASP A 116 -2.18 -0.59 15.56
C ASP A 116 -2.47 0.82 16.08
N VAL A 117 -1.68 1.25 17.05
CA VAL A 117 -1.80 2.57 17.68
C VAL A 117 -0.64 3.41 17.17
N HIS A 118 -0.95 4.39 16.30
CA HIS A 118 -0.03 5.45 15.89
C HIS A 118 0.17 6.48 17.01
#